data_AF-A0A378NDX2-F1
#
_entry.id   AF-A0A378NDX2-F1
#
_cell.length_a   1.000
_cell.length_b   1.000
_cell.length_c   1.000
_cell.angle_alpha   90.00
_cell.angle_beta   90.00
_cell.angle_gamma   90.00
#
_symmetry.space_group_name_H-M   'P 1'
#
loop_
_entity.id
_entity.type
_entity.pdbx_description
1 polymer ?
#
loop_
_entity_poly.entity_id
_entity_poly.type
_entity_poly.pdbx_seq_one_letter_code
_entity_poly.pdbx_strand_id
1 'polypeptide(L)'
;MGALADRLKERMPECLDDIDKVTWNTISDCLDSEGLEGALLKHQANETIEAAIIKITAEYVLSEEQKAINKCIAENQKLKFSYLLPHISASNPKIARVITTNYDRLIEFAAEYENWGIDSMMVGRYWGKHNPDLSRKLQIRDIRVKGKCPKLVYAWFKWLCSSTKYCSKQ
;
A
#
# COMPACT_ATOMS: atom_id res chain seq x y z
N MET A 1 3.71 8.26 13.74
CA MET A 1 3.27 6.95 14.28
C MET A 1 2.51 7.06 15.61
N GLY A 2 2.50 8.21 16.30
CA GLY A 2 1.75 8.38 17.56
C GLY A 2 0.28 7.95 17.49
N ALA A 3 -0.46 8.37 16.46
CA ALA A 3 -1.89 8.05 16.39
C ALA A 3 -2.21 6.53 16.32
N LEU A 4 -1.34 5.71 15.71
CA LEU A 4 -1.51 4.24 15.75
C LEU A 4 -1.19 3.69 17.15
N ALA A 5 -0.13 4.22 17.78
CA ALA A 5 0.22 3.84 19.15
C ALA A 5 -0.92 4.17 20.13
N ASP A 6 -1.50 5.38 20.03
CA ASP A 6 -2.66 5.82 20.80
C ASP A 6 -3.85 4.89 20.58
N ARG A 7 -4.11 4.52 19.32
CA ARG A 7 -5.21 3.60 18.98
C ARG A 7 -5.02 2.20 19.56
N LEU A 8 -3.78 1.70 19.54
CA LEU A 8 -3.46 0.41 20.14
C LEU A 8 -3.61 0.45 21.67
N LYS A 9 -3.11 1.52 22.32
CA LYS A 9 -3.26 1.76 23.76
C LYS A 9 -4.74 1.78 24.20
N GLU A 10 -5.59 2.42 23.41
CA GLU A 10 -7.03 2.52 23.65
C GLU A 10 -7.74 1.16 23.52
N ARG A 11 -7.46 0.41 22.44
CA ARG A 11 -8.26 -0.77 22.03
C ARG A 11 -7.79 -2.09 22.61
N MET A 12 -6.51 -2.23 22.90
CA MET A 12 -5.93 -3.50 23.36
C MET A 12 -6.51 -4.01 24.68
N PRO A 13 -6.76 -3.18 25.72
CA PRO A 13 -7.31 -3.66 26.99
C PRO A 13 -8.69 -4.34 26.87
N GLU A 14 -9.48 -4.00 25.85
CA GLU A 14 -10.79 -4.60 25.60
C GLU A 14 -10.70 -5.98 24.92
N CYS A 15 -9.55 -6.28 24.31
CA CYS A 15 -9.35 -7.49 23.49
C CYS A 15 -8.57 -8.60 24.23
N LEU A 16 -8.06 -8.31 25.43
CA LEU A 16 -7.13 -9.16 26.17
C LEU A 16 -7.70 -9.59 27.51
N ASP A 17 -7.27 -10.76 27.98
CA ASP A 17 -7.50 -11.20 29.36
C ASP A 17 -6.52 -10.53 30.32
N ASP A 18 -6.68 -10.77 31.62
CA ASP A 18 -5.87 -10.09 32.64
C ASP A 18 -4.39 -10.52 32.61
N ILE A 19 -4.07 -11.70 32.09
CA ILE A 19 -2.69 -12.20 31.96
C ILE A 19 -2.01 -11.47 30.80
N ASP A 20 -2.68 -11.42 29.64
CA ASP A 20 -2.17 -10.78 28.44
C ASP A 20 -2.06 -9.26 28.60
N LYS A 21 -2.93 -8.64 29.41
CA LYS A 21 -2.82 -7.21 29.77
C LYS A 21 -1.50 -6.86 30.44
N VAL A 22 -0.94 -7.73 31.29
CA VAL A 22 0.35 -7.47 31.95
C VAL A 22 1.48 -7.42 30.91
N THR A 23 1.50 -8.40 30.01
CA THR A 23 2.45 -8.44 28.89
C THR A 23 2.28 -7.24 27.97
N TRP A 24 1.03 -6.89 27.63
CA TRP A 24 0.71 -5.73 26.82
C TRP A 24 1.18 -4.42 27.46
N ASN A 25 0.97 -4.21 28.77
CA ASN A 25 1.39 -2.98 29.43
C ASN A 25 2.90 -2.75 29.30
N THR A 26 3.69 -3.82 29.42
CA THR A 26 5.15 -3.76 29.23
C THR A 26 5.52 -3.31 27.81
N ILE A 27 4.82 -3.82 26.80
CA ILE A 27 5.00 -3.40 25.39
C ILE A 27 4.53 -1.95 25.21
N SER A 28 3.40 -1.59 25.83
CA SER A 28 2.72 -0.30 25.71
C SER A 28 3.57 0.87 26.20
N ASP A 29 4.30 0.65 27.29
CA ASP A 29 5.22 1.64 27.89
C ASP A 29 6.37 2.01 26.94
N CYS A 30 6.77 1.09 26.07
CA CYS A 30 7.83 1.31 25.08
C CYS A 30 7.33 1.94 23.77
N LEU A 31 6.01 2.03 23.54
CA LEU A 31 5.48 2.47 22.24
C LEU A 31 5.85 3.92 21.88
N ASP A 32 5.90 4.81 22.87
CA ASP A 32 6.15 6.24 22.62
C ASP A 32 7.63 6.53 22.32
N SER A 33 8.53 5.80 22.97
CA SER A 33 9.98 5.98 22.83
C SER A 33 10.58 5.16 21.69
N GLU A 34 10.04 3.97 21.42
CA GLU A 34 10.68 2.99 20.51
C GLU A 34 9.83 2.65 19.28
N GLY A 35 8.55 3.05 19.29
CA GLY A 35 7.59 2.62 18.29
C GLY A 35 7.20 1.14 18.42
N LEU A 36 6.23 0.72 17.61
CA LEU A 36 5.68 -0.63 17.67
C LEU A 36 6.73 -1.70 17.35
N GLU A 37 7.53 -1.49 16.30
CA GLU A 37 8.58 -2.44 15.89
C GLU A 37 9.65 -2.59 16.98
N GLY A 38 10.12 -1.47 17.56
CA GLY A 38 11.11 -1.50 18.64
C GLY A 38 10.58 -2.17 19.90
N ALA A 39 9.33 -1.87 20.29
CA ALA A 39 8.69 -2.46 21.45
C ALA A 39 8.54 -3.99 21.33
N LEU A 40 8.11 -4.49 20.16
CA LEU A 40 7.95 -5.93 19.90
C LEU A 40 9.29 -6.67 19.80
N LEU A 41 10.37 -6.00 19.41
CA LEU A 41 11.72 -6.58 19.42
C LEU A 41 12.27 -6.77 20.84
N LYS A 42 11.90 -5.88 21.77
CA LYS A 42 12.35 -5.96 23.18
C LYS A 42 11.48 -6.85 24.04
N HIS A 43 10.17 -6.82 23.79
CA HIS A 43 9.17 -7.52 24.58
C HIS A 43 8.36 -8.41 23.64
N GLN A 44 8.62 -9.72 23.73
CA GLN A 44 7.96 -10.68 22.88
C GLN A 44 6.45 -10.74 23.19
N ALA A 45 5.65 -10.41 22.18
CA ALA A 45 4.21 -10.62 22.23
C ALA A 45 3.90 -12.12 22.11
N ASN A 46 2.80 -12.55 22.75
CA ASN A 46 2.24 -13.87 22.50
C ASN A 46 1.26 -13.82 21.32
N GLU A 47 0.81 -14.99 20.87
CA GLU A 47 -0.07 -15.10 19.69
C GLU A 47 -1.37 -14.29 19.83
N THR A 48 -1.94 -14.20 21.04
CA THR A 48 -3.16 -13.41 21.31
C THR A 48 -2.92 -11.93 21.09
N ILE A 49 -1.83 -11.39 21.67
CA ILE A 49 -1.44 -9.99 21.55
C ILE A 49 -1.08 -9.66 20.10
N GLU A 50 -0.33 -10.52 19.41
CA GLU A 50 0.01 -10.32 18.00
C GLU A 50 -1.24 -10.29 17.11
N ALA A 51 -2.16 -11.23 17.30
CA ALA A 51 -3.41 -11.28 16.55
C ALA A 51 -4.25 -10.01 16.79
N ALA A 52 -4.32 -9.52 18.03
CA ALA A 52 -5.03 -8.29 18.37
C ALA A 52 -4.37 -7.06 17.72
N ILE A 53 -3.04 -6.94 17.78
CA ILE A 53 -2.28 -5.85 17.13
C ILE A 53 -2.54 -5.84 15.63
N ILE A 54 -2.45 -7.00 14.97
CA ILE A 54 -2.68 -7.14 13.53
C ILE A 54 -4.09 -6.65 13.18
N LYS A 55 -5.10 -7.12 13.92
CA LYS A 55 -6.50 -6.75 13.68
C LYS A 55 -6.74 -5.26 13.86
N ILE A 56 -6.33 -4.69 15.00
CA ILE A 56 -6.55 -3.26 15.32
C ILE A 56 -5.80 -2.38 14.31
N THR A 57 -4.56 -2.75 13.95
CA THR A 57 -3.76 -2.01 12.97
C THR A 57 -4.41 -2.04 11.59
N ALA A 58 -4.88 -3.20 11.13
CA ALA A 58 -5.54 -3.33 9.84
C ALA A 58 -6.84 -2.51 9.78
N GLU A 59 -7.68 -2.57 10.82
CA GLU A 59 -8.91 -1.77 10.93
C GLU A 59 -8.60 -0.26 10.91
N TYR A 60 -7.59 0.16 11.67
CA TYR A 60 -7.20 1.56 11.77
C TYR A 60 -6.64 2.09 10.44
N VAL A 61 -5.67 1.39 9.84
CA VAL A 61 -5.06 1.80 8.57
C VAL A 61 -6.11 1.88 7.46
N LEU A 62 -7.00 0.89 7.37
CA LEU A 62 -8.09 0.89 6.39
C LEU A 62 -9.03 2.10 6.59
N SER A 63 -9.37 2.43 7.84
CA SER A 63 -10.22 3.57 8.16
C SER A 63 -9.56 4.89 7.78
N GLU A 64 -8.29 5.10 8.17
CA GLU A 64 -7.56 6.33 7.88
C GLU A 64 -7.26 6.49 6.38
N GLU A 65 -6.95 5.40 5.68
CA GLU A 65 -6.82 5.40 4.21
C GLU A 65 -8.12 5.86 3.55
N GLN A 66 -9.27 5.28 3.94
CA GLN A 66 -10.56 5.65 3.38
C GLN A 66 -10.90 7.12 3.67
N LYS A 67 -10.60 7.62 4.88
CA LYS A 67 -10.76 9.04 5.22
C LYS A 67 -9.91 9.94 4.33
N ALA A 68 -8.64 9.59 4.12
CA ALA A 68 -7.74 10.35 3.27
C ALA A 68 -8.24 10.40 1.81
N ILE A 69 -8.66 9.27 1.25
CA ILE A 69 -9.23 9.19 -0.11
C ILE A 69 -10.51 10.02 -0.19
N ASN A 70 -11.45 9.85 0.75
CA ASN A 70 -12.71 10.58 0.75
C ASN A 70 -12.49 12.09 0.84
N LYS A 71 -11.53 12.53 1.66
CA LYS A 71 -11.14 13.93 1.75
C LYS A 71 -10.61 14.45 0.42
N CYS A 72 -9.72 13.70 -0.23
CA CYS A 72 -9.18 14.09 -1.54
C CYS A 72 -10.29 14.24 -2.59
N ILE A 73 -11.27 13.34 -2.60
CA ILE A 73 -12.42 13.39 -3.51
C ILE A 73 -13.33 14.59 -3.19
N ALA A 74 -13.73 14.75 -1.92
CA ALA A 74 -14.68 15.77 -1.49
C ALA A 74 -14.12 17.19 -1.66
N GLU A 75 -12.84 17.39 -1.36
CA GLU A 75 -12.18 18.70 -1.43
C GLU A 75 -11.48 18.93 -2.78
N ASN A 76 -11.56 17.96 -3.69
CA ASN A 76 -10.78 17.94 -4.93
C ASN A 76 -9.27 18.19 -4.68
N GLN A 77 -8.77 17.66 -3.58
CA GLN A 77 -7.39 17.85 -3.12
C GLN A 77 -6.48 16.76 -3.73
N LYS A 78 -5.38 17.20 -4.35
CA LYS A 78 -4.32 16.31 -4.84
C LYS A 78 -3.42 15.84 -3.69
N LEU A 79 -3.05 14.57 -3.72
CA LEU A 79 -1.96 14.06 -2.88
C LEU A 79 -0.62 14.62 -3.38
N LYS A 80 0.35 14.77 -2.48
CA LYS A 80 1.68 15.30 -2.82
C LYS A 80 2.35 14.53 -3.97
N PHE A 81 2.15 13.23 -4.02
CA PHE A 81 2.69 12.37 -5.06
C PHE A 81 2.12 12.69 -6.46
N SER A 82 0.85 13.09 -6.56
CA SER A 82 0.22 13.49 -7.82
C SER A 82 0.98 14.63 -8.51
N TYR A 83 1.49 15.59 -7.74
CA TYR A 83 2.26 16.71 -8.30
C TYR A 83 3.59 16.29 -8.93
N LEU A 84 4.16 15.15 -8.55
CA LEU A 84 5.41 14.65 -9.11
C LEU A 84 5.20 14.00 -10.49
N LEU A 85 4.04 13.37 -10.71
CA LEU A 85 3.77 12.53 -11.87
C LEU A 85 3.93 13.23 -13.23
N PRO A 86 3.47 14.47 -13.46
CA PRO A 86 3.66 15.16 -14.73
C PRO A 86 5.14 15.30 -15.14
N HIS A 87 6.04 15.33 -14.15
CA HIS A 87 7.47 15.49 -14.32
C HIS A 87 8.22 14.15 -14.46
N ILE A 88 7.52 13.02 -14.30
CA ILE A 88 8.13 11.70 -14.45
C ILE A 88 8.11 11.27 -15.92
N SER A 89 9.30 11.24 -16.52
CA SER A 89 9.62 10.73 -17.87
C SER A 89 9.19 11.60 -19.06
N ALA A 90 10.13 11.79 -19.99
CA ALA A 90 9.91 12.45 -21.29
C ALA A 90 9.55 11.45 -22.42
N SER A 91 9.67 10.15 -22.17
CA SER A 91 9.49 9.09 -23.17
C SER A 91 8.00 8.75 -23.35
N ASN A 92 7.58 8.35 -24.55
CA ASN A 92 6.22 7.90 -24.84
C ASN A 92 6.19 6.39 -25.19
N PRO A 93 5.44 5.54 -24.45
CA PRO A 93 4.63 5.87 -23.26
C PRO A 93 5.50 6.28 -22.07
N LYS A 94 5.05 7.24 -21.25
CA LYS A 94 5.71 7.52 -19.97
C LYS A 94 5.49 6.33 -19.08
N ILE A 95 6.58 5.80 -18.54
CA ILE A 95 6.56 4.68 -17.60
C ILE A 95 7.28 5.11 -16.34
N ALA A 96 6.62 4.91 -15.20
CA ALA A 96 7.18 5.13 -13.88
C ALA A 96 7.13 3.81 -13.11
N ARG A 97 8.25 3.38 -12.54
CA ARG A 97 8.27 2.24 -11.61
C ARG A 97 8.43 2.77 -10.21
N VAL A 98 7.52 2.36 -9.32
CA VAL A 98 7.60 2.72 -7.91
C VAL A 98 7.70 1.44 -7.09
N ILE A 99 8.61 1.51 -6.14
CA ILE A 99 8.93 0.43 -5.23
C ILE A 99 8.73 1.02 -3.85
N THR A 100 7.78 0.47 -3.12
CA THR A 100 7.50 0.81 -1.74
C THR A 100 7.70 -0.42 -0.86
N THR A 101 8.03 -0.20 0.41
CA THR A 101 8.17 -1.29 1.39
C THR A 101 6.83 -1.95 1.70
N ASN A 102 5.74 -1.18 1.66
CA ASN A 102 4.37 -1.63 1.86
C ASN A 102 3.49 -1.27 0.66
N TYR A 103 2.43 -2.03 0.41
CA TYR A 103 1.43 -1.67 -0.58
C TYR A 103 0.69 -0.40 -0.16
N ASP A 104 0.60 0.58 -1.05
CA ASP A 104 0.08 1.92 -0.75
C ASP A 104 -0.97 2.32 -1.78
N ARG A 105 -2.26 2.18 -1.41
CA ARG A 105 -3.38 2.55 -2.29
C ARG A 105 -3.50 4.06 -2.49
N LEU A 106 -2.91 4.88 -1.61
CA LEU A 106 -2.90 6.32 -1.79
C LEU A 106 -2.01 6.72 -2.97
N ILE A 107 -0.91 5.99 -3.20
CA ILE A 107 -0.07 6.20 -4.39
C ILE A 107 -0.82 5.80 -5.66
N GLU A 108 -1.56 4.69 -5.62
CA GLU A 108 -2.43 4.28 -6.73
C GLU A 108 -3.47 5.36 -7.02
N PHE A 109 -4.23 5.78 -6.01
CA PHE A 109 -5.20 6.86 -6.14
C PHE A 109 -4.56 8.16 -6.69
N ALA A 110 -3.37 8.52 -6.21
CA ALA A 110 -2.63 9.69 -6.70
C ALA A 110 -2.28 9.59 -8.20
N ALA A 111 -1.98 8.38 -8.69
CA ALA A 111 -1.71 8.10 -10.09
C ALA A 111 -2.97 8.18 -10.95
N GLU A 112 -4.05 7.56 -10.50
CA GLU A 112 -5.37 7.65 -11.14
C GLU A 112 -5.85 9.09 -11.25
N TYR A 113 -5.65 9.90 -10.21
CA TYR A 113 -6.01 11.32 -10.20
C TYR A 113 -5.33 12.11 -11.35
N GLU A 114 -4.08 11.77 -11.70
CA GLU A 114 -3.34 12.39 -12.81
C GLU A 114 -3.53 11.64 -14.15
N ASN A 115 -4.53 10.76 -14.25
CA ASN A 115 -4.84 9.95 -15.42
C ASN A 115 -3.71 8.98 -15.83
N TRP A 116 -2.94 8.47 -14.86
CA TRP A 116 -2.00 7.37 -15.09
C TRP A 116 -2.71 6.02 -14.96
N GLY A 117 -2.43 5.10 -15.88
CA GLY A 117 -2.83 3.71 -15.78
C GLY A 117 -1.94 2.96 -14.79
N ILE A 118 -2.55 2.22 -13.88
CA ILE A 118 -1.88 1.50 -12.80
C ILE A 118 -1.72 0.03 -13.18
N ASP A 119 -0.53 -0.50 -12.94
CA ASP A 119 -0.18 -1.91 -13.07
C ASP A 119 0.42 -2.40 -11.76
N SER A 120 -0.43 -3.03 -10.93
CA SER A 120 -0.04 -3.72 -9.68
C SER A 120 0.46 -5.15 -9.93
N MET A 121 0.59 -5.57 -11.19
CA MET A 121 0.93 -6.94 -11.63
C MET A 121 -0.07 -8.04 -11.23
N MET A 122 -1.18 -7.67 -10.58
CA MET A 122 -2.28 -8.57 -10.20
C MET A 122 -3.47 -8.33 -11.14
N VAL A 123 -3.51 -9.09 -12.22
CA VAL A 123 -4.42 -8.83 -13.34
C VAL A 123 -5.89 -8.99 -12.94
N GLY A 124 -6.62 -7.86 -12.94
CA GLY A 124 -8.07 -7.81 -12.75
C GLY A 124 -8.55 -8.34 -11.41
N ARG A 125 -7.64 -8.50 -10.44
CA ARG A 125 -7.89 -9.12 -9.14
C ARG A 125 -7.03 -8.45 -8.09
N TYR A 126 -7.63 -8.11 -6.96
CA TYR A 126 -6.89 -7.63 -5.80
C TYR A 126 -5.99 -8.73 -5.19
N TRP A 127 -6.48 -9.97 -5.22
CA TRP A 127 -5.73 -11.17 -4.85
C TRP A 127 -5.55 -12.08 -6.05
N GLY A 128 -4.35 -12.05 -6.66
CA GLY A 128 -4.06 -12.73 -7.92
C GLY A 128 -2.69 -13.40 -7.93
N LYS A 129 -2.45 -14.21 -8.97
CA LYS A 129 -1.09 -14.69 -9.27
C LYS A 129 -0.38 -13.63 -10.11
N HIS A 130 0.87 -13.35 -9.76
CA HIS A 130 1.75 -12.48 -10.52
C HIS A 130 1.83 -12.95 -11.98
N ASN A 131 1.36 -12.11 -12.91
CA ASN A 131 1.39 -12.39 -14.35
C ASN A 131 1.81 -11.13 -15.12
N PRO A 132 3.12 -10.89 -15.29
CA PRO A 132 3.62 -9.64 -15.83
C PRO A 132 3.27 -9.46 -17.31
N ASP A 133 3.14 -10.55 -18.07
CA ASP A 133 2.85 -10.48 -19.50
C ASP A 133 1.39 -10.13 -19.78
N LEU A 134 0.47 -10.68 -19.00
CA LEU A 134 -0.93 -10.30 -19.07
C LEU A 134 -1.13 -8.88 -18.52
N SER A 135 -0.48 -8.54 -17.40
CA SER A 135 -0.59 -7.19 -16.81
C SER A 135 -0.07 -6.12 -17.74
N ARG A 136 1.00 -6.42 -18.49
CA ARG A 136 1.52 -5.52 -19.53
C ARG A 136 0.50 -5.20 -20.61
N LYS A 137 -0.43 -6.11 -20.89
CA LYS A 137 -1.41 -5.97 -21.97
C LYS A 137 -2.70 -5.29 -21.51
N LEU A 138 -2.98 -5.21 -20.22
CA LEU A 138 -4.22 -4.60 -19.68
C LEU A 138 -4.39 -3.14 -20.09
N GLN A 139 -3.28 -2.41 -20.13
CA GLN A 139 -3.28 -0.99 -20.44
C GLN A 139 -3.17 -0.73 -21.96
N ILE A 140 -3.45 -1.68 -22.84
CA ILE A 140 -3.45 -1.45 -24.30
C ILE A 140 -4.79 -0.83 -24.69
N ARG A 141 -4.78 0.38 -25.25
CA ARG A 141 -5.97 1.07 -25.78
C ARG A 141 -6.26 0.71 -27.22
N ASP A 142 -5.21 0.60 -28.02
CA ASP A 142 -5.32 0.52 -29.47
C ASP A 142 -4.13 -0.27 -30.04
N ILE A 143 -4.30 -0.83 -31.23
CA ILE A 143 -3.28 -1.58 -31.95
C ILE A 143 -3.15 -0.96 -33.34
N ARG A 144 -2.07 -0.20 -33.54
CA ARG A 144 -1.80 0.43 -34.83
C ARG A 144 -0.99 -0.50 -35.71
N VAL A 145 -1.60 -0.96 -36.79
CA VAL A 145 -0.90 -1.78 -37.78
C VAL A 145 -0.20 -0.87 -38.78
N LYS A 146 1.14 -0.84 -38.75
CA LYS A 146 1.96 -0.18 -39.77
C LYS A 146 3.02 -1.16 -40.25
N GLY A 147 2.77 -1.84 -41.37
CA GLY A 147 3.62 -2.92 -41.88
C GLY A 147 3.37 -4.26 -41.17
N LYS A 148 4.38 -5.14 -41.14
CA LYS A 148 4.26 -6.52 -40.60
C LYS A 148 4.18 -6.61 -39.07
N CYS A 149 4.64 -5.59 -38.35
CA CYS A 149 4.66 -5.58 -36.88
C CYS A 149 3.60 -4.61 -36.32
N PRO A 150 2.59 -5.10 -35.58
CA PRO A 150 1.62 -4.22 -34.93
C PRO A 150 2.30 -3.41 -33.82
N LYS A 151 2.05 -2.10 -33.79
CA LYS A 151 2.48 -1.22 -32.71
C LYS A 151 1.37 -1.10 -31.68
N LEU A 152 1.65 -1.54 -30.45
CA LEU A 152 0.74 -1.40 -29.33
C LEU A 152 0.68 0.06 -28.89
N VAL A 153 -0.54 0.59 -28.75
CA VAL A 153 -0.81 1.91 -28.21
C VAL A 153 -1.46 1.72 -26.86
N TYR A 154 -0.81 2.21 -25.82
CA TYR A 154 -1.30 2.08 -24.47
C TYR A 154 -2.36 3.15 -24.17
N ALA A 155 -3.36 2.76 -23.38
CA ALA A 155 -4.26 3.65 -22.66
C ALA A 155 -3.41 4.44 -21.67
N TRP A 156 -2.75 5.48 -22.17
CA TRP A 156 -2.09 6.48 -21.35
C TRP A 156 -0.85 5.95 -20.59
N PHE A 157 -0.30 6.82 -19.74
CA PHE A 157 0.97 6.62 -19.03
C PHE A 157 0.91 5.42 -18.09
N LYS A 158 1.94 4.59 -18.07
CA LYS A 158 1.93 3.32 -17.33
C LYS A 158 2.74 3.41 -16.04
N TRP A 159 2.11 3.20 -14.91
CA TRP A 159 2.76 3.08 -13.62
C TRP A 159 2.87 1.62 -13.20
N LEU A 160 4.07 1.17 -12.80
CA LEU A 160 4.35 -0.20 -12.37
C LEU A 160 4.68 -0.23 -10.88
N CYS A 161 3.78 -0.81 -10.07
CA CYS A 161 4.07 -1.16 -8.69
C CYS A 161 4.81 -2.50 -8.67
N SER A 162 5.97 -2.56 -8.03
CA SER A 162 6.65 -3.83 -7.76
C SER A 162 6.63 -4.10 -6.28
N SER A 163 5.76 -5.01 -5.83
CA SER A 163 5.92 -5.66 -4.53
C SER A 163 7.04 -6.69 -4.65
N THR A 164 8.26 -6.36 -4.25
CA THR A 164 9.36 -7.33 -4.21
C THR A 164 9.01 -8.43 -3.21
N LYS A 165 8.71 -9.65 -3.71
CA LYS A 165 8.65 -10.85 -2.86
C LYS A 165 10.06 -11.23 -2.45
N TYR A 166 10.40 -11.06 -1.18
CA TYR A 166 11.31 -11.99 -0.51
C TYR A 166 10.58 -13.33 -0.39
N CYS A 167 10.81 -14.27 -1.30
CA CYS A 167 10.59 -15.69 -1.07
C CYS A 167 11.26 -16.55 -2.16
N SER A 168 12.49 -17.04 -1.88
CA SER A 168 12.91 -18.45 -2.03
C SER A 168 14.44 -18.57 -1.97
N LYS A 169 14.98 -18.73 -0.76
CA LYS A 169 16.14 -19.60 -0.51
C LYS A 169 15.83 -20.42 0.74
N GLN A 170 15.19 -21.56 0.52
CA GLN A 170 15.43 -22.82 1.25
C GLN A 170 15.30 -23.92 0.20
#